data_AF-A0AAE1TZT7-F1
#
_entry.id   AF-A0AAE1TZT7-F1
#
_cell.length_a   1.000
_cell.length_b   1.000
_cell.length_c   1.000
_cell.angle_alpha   90.00
_cell.angle_beta   90.00
_cell.angle_gamma   90.00
#
_symmetry.space_group_name_H-M   'P 1'
#
loop_
_entity.id
_entity.type
_entity.pdbx_description
1 polymer ?
#
loop_
_entity_poly.entity_id
_entity_poly.type
_entity_poly.pdbx_seq_one_letter_code
_entity_poly.pdbx_strand_id
1 'polypeptide(L)'
;MTFPVFTCPAALIFDETRQQCLNPEDTEPCQSSLAPYPTPQPPTDGVTDNNELPPMTTLVPPLTSTEITTGSINEEITSAGINGEITTESITEEASTEKVWELDELSLYPCPAPGYYPYESDCVRFYKCVETDEGKLTGQRYKCPGGFSFSEEREKCWPTEEVPPCQRVPEGPIIRSAPAIQLLVSDLAWFFN
;
A
#
# COMPACT_ATOMS: atom_id res chain seq x y z
N MET A 1 19.64 -24.69 3.66
CA MET A 1 19.94 -25.25 2.32
C MET A 1 19.07 -24.48 1.34
N THR A 2 19.66 -23.65 0.48
CA THR A 2 18.92 -22.84 -0.49
C THR A 2 18.89 -23.59 -1.80
N PHE A 3 17.69 -23.94 -2.28
CA PHE A 3 17.53 -24.55 -3.59
C PHE A 3 17.47 -23.43 -4.64
N PRO A 4 18.30 -23.47 -5.71
CA PRO A 4 18.22 -22.49 -6.77
C PRO A 4 16.88 -22.64 -7.48
N VAL A 5 16.10 -21.56 -7.52
CA VAL A 5 14.88 -21.48 -8.30
C VAL A 5 15.29 -21.20 -9.75
N PHE A 6 14.98 -22.13 -10.66
CA PHE A 6 15.16 -21.94 -12.09
C PHE A 6 13.89 -21.35 -12.68
N THR A 7 13.92 -20.06 -12.99
CA THR A 7 12.87 -19.38 -13.75
C THR A 7 13.34 -19.13 -15.16
N CYS A 8 12.52 -19.52 -16.14
CA CYS A 8 12.77 -19.20 -17.53
C CYS A 8 12.51 -17.70 -17.82
N PRO A 9 13.26 -17.08 -18.75
CA PRO A 9 12.93 -15.78 -19.31
C PRO A 9 11.51 -15.75 -19.90
N ALA A 10 10.94 -14.56 -20.04
CA ALA A 10 9.58 -14.39 -20.56
C ALA A 10 9.38 -15.10 -21.91
N ALA A 11 8.24 -15.79 -22.04
CA ALA A 11 7.82 -16.60 -23.19
C ALA A 11 8.53 -17.95 -23.41
N LEU A 12 9.41 -18.41 -22.50
CA LEU A 12 9.96 -19.77 -22.54
C LEU A 12 9.35 -20.67 -21.46
N ILE A 13 9.17 -21.93 -21.81
CA ILE A 13 8.62 -22.98 -20.95
C ILE A 13 9.77 -23.88 -20.49
N PHE A 14 9.82 -24.22 -19.20
CA PHE A 14 10.81 -25.15 -18.67
C PHE A 14 10.46 -26.59 -19.07
N ASP A 15 11.34 -27.23 -19.82
CA ASP A 15 11.26 -28.65 -20.17
C ASP A 15 12.02 -29.47 -19.11
N GLU A 16 11.31 -30.32 -18.38
CA GLU A 16 11.86 -31.18 -17.33
C GLU A 16 12.74 -32.31 -17.88
N THR A 17 12.48 -32.76 -19.10
CA THR A 17 13.23 -33.85 -19.75
C THR A 17 14.60 -33.34 -20.22
N ARG A 18 14.63 -32.12 -20.75
CA ARG A 18 15.84 -31.48 -21.30
C ARG A 18 16.54 -30.54 -20.33
N GLN A 19 15.94 -30.29 -19.16
CA GLN A 19 16.42 -29.39 -18.12
C GLN A 19 16.75 -27.99 -18.68
N GLN A 20 15.94 -27.52 -19.63
CA GLN A 20 16.19 -26.31 -20.43
C GLN A 20 14.89 -25.57 -20.71
N CYS A 21 15.01 -24.25 -20.92
CA CYS A 21 13.90 -23.41 -21.35
C CYS A 21 13.75 -23.51 -22.87
N LEU A 22 12.59 -23.93 -23.34
CA LEU A 22 12.28 -24.09 -24.76
C LEU A 22 11.11 -23.20 -25.17
N ASN A 23 11.00 -22.94 -26.48
CA ASN A 23 9.85 -22.25 -27.03
C ASN A 23 8.60 -23.14 -26.90
N PRO A 24 7.41 -22.56 -26.75
CA PRO A 24 6.16 -23.31 -26.62
C PRO A 24 5.84 -24.21 -27.82
N GLU A 25 6.40 -23.92 -29.00
CA GLU A 25 6.27 -24.73 -30.21
C GLU A 25 7.15 -25.99 -30.22
N ASP A 26 8.24 -25.98 -29.46
CA ASP A 26 9.20 -27.08 -29.34
C ASP A 26 8.94 -27.97 -28.12
N THR A 27 7.97 -27.60 -27.27
CA THR A 27 7.57 -28.37 -26.08
C THR A 27 6.42 -29.32 -26.38
N GLU A 28 6.52 -30.55 -25.88
CA GLU A 28 5.36 -31.45 -25.86
C GLU A 28 4.25 -30.85 -24.96
N PRO A 29 2.97 -30.95 -25.36
CA PRO A 29 1.87 -30.44 -24.56
C PRO A 29 1.88 -31.10 -23.18
N CYS A 30 1.77 -30.28 -22.13
CA CYS A 30 1.75 -30.74 -20.76
C CYS A 30 0.65 -31.80 -20.56
N GLN A 31 1.05 -33.06 -20.40
CA GLN A 31 0.15 -34.13 -19.97
C GLN A 31 -0.06 -34.05 -18.45
N SER A 32 -0.57 -32.91 -17.97
CA SER A 32 -0.95 -32.80 -16.58
C SER A 32 -2.27 -33.56 -16.38
N SER A 33 -2.18 -34.70 -15.70
CA SER A 33 -3.36 -35.28 -15.06
C SER A 33 -3.67 -34.41 -13.84
N LEU A 34 -4.86 -33.81 -13.80
CA LEU A 34 -5.34 -33.12 -12.60
C LEU A 34 -5.26 -34.10 -11.43
N ALA A 35 -4.62 -33.69 -10.33
CA ALA A 35 -4.64 -34.48 -9.11
C ALA A 35 -6.11 -34.81 -8.77
N PRO A 36 -6.43 -36.06 -8.42
CA PRO A 36 -7.79 -36.41 -8.02
C PRO A 36 -8.23 -35.51 -6.87
N TYR A 37 -9.45 -34.97 -6.99
CA TYR A 37 -10.07 -34.18 -5.93
C TYR A 37 -9.92 -34.91 -4.59
N PRO A 38 -9.48 -34.25 -3.51
CA PRO A 38 -9.40 -34.89 -2.20
C PRO A 38 -10.82 -35.31 -1.80
N THR A 39 -11.05 -36.62 -1.78
CA THR A 39 -12.30 -37.19 -1.27
C THR A 39 -12.35 -36.93 0.23
N PRO A 40 -13.43 -36.34 0.77
CA PRO A 40 -13.57 -36.20 2.23
C PRO A 40 -13.56 -37.58 2.88
N GLN A 41 -12.53 -37.87 3.67
CA GLN A 41 -12.55 -39.04 4.54
C GLN A 41 -13.47 -38.76 5.73
N PRO A 42 -14.39 -39.68 6.09
CA PRO A 42 -15.22 -39.53 7.28
C PRO A 42 -14.35 -39.52 8.56
N PRO A 43 -14.73 -38.74 9.58
CA PRO A 43 -14.01 -38.68 10.84
C PRO A 43 -14.10 -40.05 11.54
N THR A 44 -12.94 -40.66 11.79
CA THR A 44 -12.84 -41.81 12.68
C THR A 44 -12.88 -41.31 14.12
N ASP A 45 -13.99 -41.57 14.80
CA ASP A 45 -14.15 -41.46 16.24
C ASP A 45 -13.04 -42.25 16.97
N GLY A 46 -12.26 -41.52 17.76
CA GLY A 46 -11.22 -42.04 18.64
C GLY A 46 -11.18 -41.20 19.91
N VAL A 47 -12.27 -41.24 20.67
CA VAL A 47 -12.38 -40.66 22.01
C VAL A 47 -11.46 -41.43 22.97
N THR A 48 -10.54 -40.74 23.61
CA THR A 48 -10.10 -41.10 24.97
C THR A 48 -9.90 -39.81 25.75
N ASP A 49 -10.92 -39.51 26.55
CA ASP A 49 -10.97 -38.47 27.56
C ASP A 49 -9.96 -38.77 28.67
N ASN A 50 -9.19 -37.76 29.09
CA ASN A 50 -8.88 -37.50 30.49
C ASN A 50 -8.39 -36.06 30.64
N ASN A 51 -9.24 -35.28 31.33
CA ASN A 51 -9.05 -33.95 31.95
C ASN A 51 -7.62 -33.70 32.48
N GLU A 52 -7.10 -32.47 32.57
CA GLU A 52 -7.69 -31.31 33.24
C GLU A 52 -6.87 -30.04 32.88
N LEU A 53 -7.55 -28.96 32.47
CA LEU A 53 -6.93 -27.65 32.18
C LEU A 53 -7.18 -26.72 33.39
N PRO A 54 -6.18 -25.98 33.90
CA PRO A 54 -6.32 -25.15 35.10
C PRO A 54 -7.27 -23.95 34.93
N PRO A 55 -7.93 -23.48 36.00
CA PRO A 55 -8.87 -22.37 35.95
C PRO A 55 -8.16 -21.03 35.71
N MET A 56 -8.66 -20.27 34.74
CA MET A 56 -8.25 -18.90 34.46
C MET A 56 -8.93 -17.95 35.46
N THR A 57 -8.15 -17.39 36.38
CA THR A 57 -8.62 -16.43 37.38
C THR A 57 -8.70 -15.02 36.79
N THR A 58 -9.93 -14.51 36.78
CA THR A 58 -10.38 -13.18 36.37
C THR A 58 -9.96 -12.10 37.38
N LEU A 59 -9.30 -11.02 36.92
CA LEU A 59 -9.25 -9.74 37.64
C LEU A 59 -9.60 -8.61 36.66
N VAL A 60 -10.89 -8.36 36.51
CA VAL A 60 -11.45 -7.19 35.81
C VAL A 60 -11.79 -6.13 36.88
N PRO A 61 -11.35 -4.87 36.75
CA PRO A 61 -11.73 -3.81 37.69
C PRO A 61 -13.20 -3.38 37.49
N PRO A 62 -13.92 -3.00 38.56
CA PRO A 62 -15.31 -2.54 38.46
C PRO A 62 -15.36 -1.09 37.97
N LEU A 63 -16.06 -0.85 36.85
CA LEU A 63 -16.56 0.47 36.48
C LEU A 63 -17.98 0.63 37.02
N THR A 64 -18.10 1.47 38.04
CA THR A 64 -19.35 1.83 38.69
C THR A 64 -20.21 2.67 37.76
N SER A 65 -21.45 2.23 37.53
CA SER A 65 -22.50 2.98 36.85
C SER A 65 -23.19 3.92 37.84
N THR A 66 -23.36 5.19 37.47
CA THR A 66 -24.24 6.12 38.18
C THR A 66 -25.27 6.65 37.19
N GLU A 67 -26.54 6.36 37.44
CA GLU A 67 -27.67 6.84 36.64
C GLU A 67 -28.24 8.18 37.17
N ILE A 68 -28.35 9.14 36.25
CA ILE A 68 -29.49 10.01 35.87
C ILE A 68 -30.27 10.80 36.95
N THR A 69 -30.49 12.11 36.72
CA THR A 69 -31.81 12.83 36.71
C THR A 69 -31.58 14.34 36.47
N THR A 70 -31.87 14.91 35.28
CA THR A 70 -33.12 15.49 34.71
C THR A 70 -33.33 16.99 34.97
N GLY A 71 -33.58 17.73 33.87
CA GLY A 71 -34.21 19.05 33.82
C GLY A 71 -33.47 20.00 32.84
N SER A 72 -34.07 20.65 31.85
CA SER A 72 -35.41 20.67 31.25
C SER A 72 -35.27 21.51 29.96
N ILE A 73 -35.95 21.12 28.87
CA ILE A 73 -36.58 21.87 27.73
C ILE A 73 -35.90 23.17 27.18
N ASN A 74 -35.95 23.62 25.92
CA ASN A 74 -36.90 23.49 24.81
C ASN A 74 -36.34 24.14 23.50
N GLU A 75 -36.86 23.66 22.35
CA GLU A 75 -37.14 24.36 21.06
C GLU A 75 -35.97 24.77 20.13
N GLU A 76 -35.97 24.55 18.81
CA GLU A 76 -36.95 24.00 17.85
C GLU A 76 -36.21 23.66 16.53
N ILE A 77 -36.59 22.55 15.89
CA ILE A 77 -36.21 22.22 14.50
C ILE A 77 -37.40 22.59 13.63
N THR A 78 -37.20 23.43 12.61
CA THR A 78 -38.13 23.49 11.46
C THR A 78 -37.34 23.55 10.15
N SER A 79 -37.70 22.65 9.24
CA SER A 79 -37.02 22.35 7.97
C SER A 79 -37.60 23.12 6.77
N ALA A 80 -36.79 23.12 5.70
CA ALA A 80 -37.12 23.13 4.27
C ALA A 80 -37.23 24.48 3.53
N GLY A 81 -36.50 24.55 2.41
CA GLY A 81 -36.68 25.56 1.36
C GLY A 81 -35.46 25.75 0.45
N ILE A 82 -35.33 24.92 -0.58
CA ILE A 82 -34.56 25.24 -1.79
C ILE A 82 -35.30 26.34 -2.58
N ASN A 83 -34.60 27.41 -2.96
CA ASN A 83 -34.57 28.08 -4.28
C ASN A 83 -33.91 29.46 -4.13
N GLY A 84 -32.89 29.71 -4.95
CA GLY A 84 -31.83 30.68 -4.67
C GLY A 84 -32.14 32.16 -4.89
N GLU A 85 -31.18 32.96 -4.47
CA GLU A 85 -30.82 34.22 -5.12
C GLU A 85 -29.33 34.45 -4.88
N ILE A 86 -28.61 34.58 -6.00
CA ILE A 86 -27.20 34.92 -6.07
C ILE A 86 -27.06 36.39 -5.72
N THR A 87 -26.45 36.69 -4.58
CA THR A 87 -25.92 38.02 -4.27
C THR A 87 -24.43 37.91 -4.06
N THR A 88 -23.75 38.39 -5.09
CA THR A 88 -22.31 38.57 -5.24
C THR A 88 -21.79 39.53 -4.17
N GLU A 89 -21.05 39.01 -3.19
CA GLU A 89 -20.12 39.80 -2.38
C GLU A 89 -18.79 39.05 -2.23
N SER A 90 -17.94 39.26 -3.24
CA SER A 90 -16.54 39.68 -3.13
C SER A 90 -15.72 39.13 -1.96
N ILE A 91 -15.05 38.00 -2.21
CA ILE A 91 -13.80 37.64 -1.51
C ILE A 91 -12.69 37.79 -2.54
N THR A 92 -11.88 38.84 -2.38
CA THR A 92 -10.60 39.04 -3.08
C THR A 92 -9.47 38.32 -2.34
N GLU A 93 -8.49 37.85 -3.13
CA GLU A 93 -7.14 37.36 -2.76
C GLU A 93 -7.05 35.94 -2.17
N GLU A 94 -6.37 34.95 -2.75
CA GLU A 94 -5.39 34.91 -3.84
C GLU A 94 -5.63 33.69 -4.74
N ALA A 95 -5.69 33.91 -6.06
CA ALA A 95 -5.70 32.85 -7.03
C ALA A 95 -4.30 32.22 -7.08
N SER A 96 -4.13 31.05 -6.45
CA SER A 96 -3.04 30.13 -6.78
C SER A 96 -3.13 29.88 -8.28
N THR A 97 -2.20 30.47 -9.03
CA THR A 97 -2.07 30.19 -10.45
C THR A 97 -1.55 28.77 -10.53
N GLU A 98 -2.44 27.79 -10.55
CA GLU A 98 -2.06 26.39 -10.71
C GLU A 98 -1.34 26.25 -12.05
N LYS A 99 0.01 26.25 -12.01
CA LYS A 99 0.83 25.87 -13.16
C LYS A 99 0.42 24.43 -13.49
N VAL A 100 -0.28 24.27 -14.61
CA VAL A 100 -0.62 22.95 -15.14
C VAL A 100 0.68 22.32 -15.60
N TRP A 101 1.07 21.25 -14.93
CA TRP A 101 2.27 20.49 -15.27
C TRP A 101 1.94 19.42 -16.30
N GLU A 102 2.69 19.37 -17.39
CA GLU A 102 2.60 18.28 -18.37
C GLU A 102 3.53 17.13 -17.93
N LEU A 103 3.04 15.89 -17.96
CA LEU A 103 3.87 14.71 -17.70
C LEU A 103 4.74 14.39 -18.90
N ASP A 104 5.98 13.98 -18.63
CA ASP A 104 6.86 13.44 -19.65
C ASP A 104 6.36 12.06 -20.13
N GLU A 105 6.49 11.79 -21.43
CA GLU A 105 6.05 10.54 -22.06
C GLU A 105 6.79 9.31 -21.51
N LEU A 106 7.99 9.50 -20.93
CA LEU A 106 8.78 8.44 -20.30
C LEU A 106 8.53 8.32 -18.79
N SER A 107 7.72 9.21 -18.19
CA SER A 107 7.42 9.16 -16.77
C SER A 107 6.59 7.93 -16.43
N LEU A 108 7.15 7.04 -15.61
CA LEU A 108 6.45 5.84 -15.12
C LEU A 108 5.52 6.11 -13.94
N TYR A 109 5.54 7.31 -13.38
CA TYR A 109 4.87 7.67 -12.13
C TYR A 109 4.00 8.93 -12.27
N PRO A 110 2.86 8.99 -11.55
CA PRO A 110 1.96 10.14 -11.58
C PRO A 110 2.55 11.31 -10.76
N CYS A 111 3.13 12.29 -11.45
CA CYS A 111 3.68 13.49 -10.84
C CYS A 111 2.69 14.67 -10.96
N PRO A 112 2.06 15.12 -9.86
CA PRO A 112 1.18 16.28 -9.91
C PRO A 112 1.95 17.61 -9.92
N ALA A 113 3.07 17.67 -9.21
CA ALA A 113 3.96 18.83 -9.15
C ALA A 113 5.41 18.37 -8.84
N PRO A 114 6.41 19.25 -8.90
CA PRO A 114 7.74 18.96 -8.38
C PRO A 114 7.70 18.69 -6.88
N GLY A 115 8.32 17.60 -6.42
CA GLY A 115 8.29 17.23 -5.01
C GLY A 115 8.54 15.75 -4.74
N TYR A 116 8.16 15.32 -3.53
CA TYR A 116 8.30 13.95 -3.06
C TYR A 116 6.94 13.38 -2.67
N TYR A 117 6.66 12.15 -3.10
CA TYR A 117 5.34 11.57 -2.94
C TYR A 117 5.41 10.09 -2.54
N PRO A 118 4.43 9.62 -1.75
CA PRO A 118 4.43 8.27 -1.20
C PRO A 118 4.22 7.23 -2.30
N TYR A 119 4.89 6.09 -2.20
CA TYR A 119 4.56 4.96 -3.05
C TYR A 119 3.33 4.23 -2.51
N GLU A 120 2.43 3.80 -3.39
CA GLU A 120 1.13 3.27 -3.03
C GLU A 120 1.23 1.88 -2.38
N SER A 121 2.22 1.07 -2.78
CA SER A 121 2.34 -0.32 -2.35
C SER A 121 3.11 -0.51 -1.04
N ASP A 122 3.92 0.45 -0.61
CA ASP A 122 4.69 0.37 0.65
C ASP A 122 5.17 1.75 1.13
N CYS A 123 5.41 1.87 2.43
CA CYS A 123 5.83 3.13 3.04
C CYS A 123 7.34 3.38 3.00
N VAL A 124 8.14 2.49 2.42
CA VAL A 124 9.61 2.63 2.35
C VAL A 124 10.02 3.27 1.04
N ARG A 125 9.24 3.07 -0.02
CA ARG A 125 9.45 3.67 -1.33
C ARG A 125 8.67 4.97 -1.47
N PHE A 126 9.19 5.83 -2.33
CA PHE A 126 8.58 7.10 -2.71
C PHE A 126 9.04 7.46 -4.12
N TYR A 127 8.35 8.40 -4.76
CA TYR A 127 8.78 8.96 -6.03
C TYR A 127 9.14 10.44 -5.87
N LYS A 128 10.25 10.84 -6.51
CA LYS A 128 10.66 12.24 -6.66
C LYS A 128 10.27 12.70 -8.04
N CYS A 129 9.47 13.77 -8.09
CA CYS A 129 9.08 14.43 -9.31
C CYS A 129 9.95 15.65 -9.53
N VAL A 130 10.54 15.75 -10.73
CA VAL A 130 11.40 16.86 -11.13
C VAL A 130 10.93 17.41 -12.47
N GLU A 131 11.08 18.72 -12.64
CA GLU A 131 10.90 19.39 -13.94
C GLU A 131 12.12 19.08 -14.82
N THR A 132 11.86 18.64 -16.05
CA THR A 132 12.85 18.43 -17.09
C THR A 132 13.17 19.76 -17.78
N ASP A 133 14.27 19.81 -18.55
CA ASP A 133 14.63 20.99 -19.33
C ASP A 133 13.56 21.42 -20.35
N GLU A 134 12.64 20.50 -20.70
CA GLU A 134 11.51 20.72 -21.61
C GLU A 134 10.27 21.28 -20.90
N GLY A 135 10.34 21.51 -19.58
CA GLY A 135 9.22 22.01 -18.78
C GLY A 135 8.18 20.93 -18.43
N LYS A 136 8.52 19.65 -18.62
CA LYS A 136 7.66 18.50 -18.28
C LYS A 136 8.05 17.93 -16.93
N LEU A 137 7.16 17.15 -16.31
CA LEU A 137 7.46 16.44 -15.07
C LEU A 137 7.85 14.98 -15.35
N THR A 138 8.96 14.56 -14.75
CA THR A 138 9.38 13.17 -14.73
C THR A 138 9.53 12.68 -13.30
N GLY A 139 9.05 11.46 -13.04
CA GLY A 139 9.12 10.81 -11.75
C GLY A 139 10.21 9.74 -11.71
N GLN A 140 10.98 9.70 -10.63
CA GLN A 140 11.92 8.62 -10.35
C GLN A 140 11.62 8.00 -8.98
N ARG A 141 11.58 6.66 -8.93
CA ARG A 141 11.33 5.92 -7.69
C ARG A 141 12.61 5.69 -6.89
N TYR A 142 12.52 5.98 -5.60
CA TYR A 142 13.55 5.78 -4.61
C TYR A 142 13.05 4.89 -3.47
N LYS A 143 13.99 4.38 -2.68
CA LYS A 143 13.72 3.60 -1.48
C LYS A 143 14.52 4.17 -0.31
N CYS A 144 13.84 4.46 0.79
CA CYS A 144 14.47 4.90 2.03
C CYS A 144 15.44 3.82 2.56
N PRO A 145 16.52 4.21 3.27
CA PRO A 145 17.44 3.28 3.91
C PRO A 145 16.73 2.48 5.01
N GLY A 146 17.34 1.36 5.42
CA GLY A 146 16.79 0.51 6.47
C GLY A 146 16.55 1.27 7.77
N GLY A 147 15.38 1.06 8.39
CA GLY A 147 14.94 1.79 9.59
C GLY A 147 14.21 3.10 9.29
N PHE A 148 14.18 3.55 8.04
CA PHE A 148 13.47 4.77 7.63
C PHE A 148 12.29 4.44 6.72
N SER A 149 11.22 5.21 6.89
CA SER A 149 10.01 5.17 6.06
C SER A 149 9.74 6.58 5.54
N PHE A 150 9.12 6.68 4.37
CA PHE A 150 8.75 7.95 3.80
C PHE A 150 7.59 8.57 4.61
N SER A 151 7.79 9.79 5.09
CA SER A 151 6.77 10.58 5.79
C SER A 151 6.17 11.59 4.82
N GLU A 152 4.87 11.45 4.54
CA GLU A 152 4.12 12.41 3.70
C GLU A 152 4.04 13.80 4.32
N GLU A 153 3.89 13.89 5.64
CA GLU A 153 3.85 15.17 6.37
C GLU A 153 5.15 15.97 6.20
N ARG A 154 6.28 15.26 6.14
CA ARG A 154 7.62 15.87 6.08
C ARG A 154 8.25 15.80 4.70
N GLU A 155 7.58 15.15 3.75
CA GLU A 155 8.04 14.87 2.39
C GLU A 155 9.46 14.27 2.33
N LYS A 156 9.83 13.45 3.34
CA LYS A 156 11.18 12.89 3.47
C LYS A 156 11.22 11.55 4.18
N CYS A 157 12.33 10.84 4.03
CA CYS A 157 12.59 9.65 4.84
C CYS A 157 12.78 10.04 6.31
N TRP A 158 12.00 9.42 7.19
CA TRP A 158 12.02 9.64 8.63
C TRP A 158 12.10 8.30 9.37
N PRO A 159 12.64 8.24 10.61
CA PRO A 159 12.70 7.00 11.38
C PRO A 159 11.33 6.32 11.48
N THR A 160 11.30 5.01 11.26
CA THR A 160 10.05 4.23 11.19
C THR A 160 9.28 4.24 12.53
N GLU A 161 9.99 4.46 13.64
CA GLU A 161 9.40 4.57 14.99
C GLU A 161 8.63 5.88 15.22
N GLU A 162 8.93 6.91 14.42
CA GLU A 162 8.34 8.25 14.56
C GLU A 162 7.26 8.54 13.51
N VAL A 163 7.10 7.66 12.51
CA VAL A 163 6.01 7.75 11.54
C VAL A 163 4.85 6.85 11.94
N PRO A 164 3.61 7.15 11.50
CA PRO A 164 2.48 6.26 11.69
C PRO A 164 2.74 4.85 11.13
N PRO A 165 2.13 3.80 11.72
CA PRO A 165 2.29 2.44 11.23
C PRO A 165 1.84 2.33 9.77
N CYS A 166 2.63 1.63 8.97
CA CYS A 166 2.34 1.47 7.54
C CYS A 166 1.10 0.60 7.33
N GLN A 167 0.08 1.17 6.69
CA GLN A 167 -1.16 0.47 6.32
C GLN A 167 -1.22 0.13 4.82
N ARG A 168 -0.15 0.44 4.08
CA ARG A 168 -0.06 0.19 2.63
C ARG A 168 0.20 -1.28 2.39
N VAL A 169 -0.64 -1.87 1.57
CA VAL A 169 -0.54 -3.25 1.10
C VAL A 169 -0.35 -3.21 -0.42
N PRO A 170 0.50 -4.07 -0.99
CA PRO A 170 0.66 -4.14 -2.43
C PRO A 170 -0.65 -4.58 -3.09
N GLU A 171 -1.34 -3.64 -3.73
CA GLU A 171 -2.55 -3.93 -4.50
C GLU A 171 -2.19 -4.59 -5.82
N GLY A 172 -2.08 -5.92 -5.80
CA GLY A 172 -1.95 -6.76 -6.99
C GLY A 172 -0.52 -7.21 -7.32
N PRO A 173 -0.35 -7.93 -8.45
CA PRO A 173 0.96 -8.40 -8.88
C PRO A 173 1.84 -7.20 -9.22
N ILE A 174 3.03 -7.11 -8.58
CA ILE A 174 4.05 -6.07 -8.80
C ILE A 174 4.65 -6.26 -10.22
N ILE A 175 3.88 -6.05 -11.28
CA ILE A 175 4.35 -6.20 -12.68
C ILE A 175 5.23 -4.99 -13.07
N ARG A 176 5.06 -3.83 -12.42
CA ARG A 176 5.94 -2.66 -12.56
C ARG A 176 7.15 -2.76 -11.61
N SER A 177 7.97 -3.78 -11.79
CA SER A 177 9.24 -3.94 -11.07
C SER A 177 10.32 -2.99 -11.61
N ALA A 178 9.99 -1.72 -11.85
CA ALA A 178 11.01 -0.71 -12.14
C ALA A 178 12.00 -0.67 -10.95
N PRO A 179 13.31 -0.70 -11.15
CA PRO A 179 14.23 -0.66 -10.02
C PRO A 179 14.00 0.63 -9.21
N ALA A 180 13.86 0.51 -7.89
CA ALA A 180 13.87 1.66 -6.99
C ALA A 180 15.33 1.96 -6.62
N ILE A 181 15.74 3.22 -6.74
CA ILE A 181 17.08 3.65 -6.36
C ILE A 181 17.16 3.67 -4.83
N GLN A 182 18.05 2.86 -4.25
CA GLN A 182 18.23 2.78 -2.80
C GLN A 182 19.02 3.99 -2.30
N LEU A 183 18.46 4.76 -1.38
CA LEU A 183 19.16 5.84 -0.70
C LEU A 183 20.05 5.29 0.43
N LEU A 184 21.15 6.00 0.68
CA LEU A 184 22.05 5.78 1.82
C LEU A 184 21.67 6.74 2.97
N VAL A 185 21.93 6.32 4.20
CA VAL A 185 21.67 7.14 5.40
C VAL A 185 22.44 8.46 5.34
N SER A 186 23.68 8.42 4.85
CA SER A 186 24.54 9.60 4.67
C SER A 186 23.95 10.62 3.68
N ASP A 187 23.05 10.18 2.80
CA ASP A 187 22.54 11.00 1.70
C ASP A 187 21.22 11.69 2.00
N LEU A 188 20.56 11.31 3.09
CA LEU A 188 19.26 11.86 3.46
C LEU A 188 19.28 13.38 3.66
N ALA A 189 20.37 13.93 4.21
CA ALA A 189 20.45 15.35 4.52
C ALA A 189 20.46 16.23 3.26
N TRP A 190 21.12 15.80 2.20
CA TRP A 190 21.26 16.58 0.97
C TRP A 190 20.23 16.21 -0.09
N PHE A 191 19.69 14.98 -0.05
CA PHE A 191 18.70 14.53 -1.02
C PHE A 191 17.37 15.31 -0.92
N PHE A 192 16.96 15.67 0.31
CA PHE A 192 15.68 16.35 0.61
C PHE A 192 15.83 17.85 0.94
N ASN A 193 16.98 18.46 0.61
CA ASN A 193 17.25 19.89 0.81
C ASN A 193 16.99 20.68 -0.47
#